data_AF-A0A485J9N4-F1
#
_entry.id   AF-A0A485J9N4-F1
#
_cell.length_a   1.000
_cell.length_b   1.000
_cell.length_c   1.000
_cell.angle_alpha   90.00
_cell.angle_beta   90.00
_cell.angle_gamma   90.00
#
_symmetry.space_group_name_H-M   'P 1'
#
loop_
_entity.id
_entity.type
_entity.pdbx_description
1 polymer ?
#
loop_
_entity_poly.entity_id
_entity_poly.type
_entity_poly.pdbx_seq_one_letter_code
_entity_poly.pdbx_strand_id
1 'polypeptide(L)' 'MQRTGSFKIRGAFNKLSSLTDAEKRKGVVACSAGNHAQGVSLSCAMLGIDGKVVMPKGAPKSK' A
#
# COMPACT_ATOMS: atom_id res chain seq x y z
N MET A 1 10.73 -15.72 2.09
CA MET A 1 9.73 -14.94 2.86
C MET A 1 9.54 -13.56 2.20
N GLN A 2 8.35 -12.94 2.24
CA GLN A 2 8.08 -11.63 1.60
C GLN A 2 8.39 -10.47 2.57
N ARG A 3 8.77 -9.28 2.05
CA ARG A 3 9.19 -8.11 2.87
C ARG A 3 8.13 -7.63 3.87
N THR A 4 6.85 -7.77 3.55
CA THR A 4 5.73 -7.41 4.44
C THR A 4 5.19 -8.58 5.25
N GLY A 5 5.92 -9.70 5.30
CA GLY A 5 5.48 -10.91 6.02
C GLY A 5 4.23 -11.59 5.43
N SER A 6 3.72 -11.15 4.27
CA SER A 6 2.52 -11.72 3.65
C SER A 6 2.52 -11.59 2.12
N PHE A 7 1.59 -12.29 1.47
CA PHE A 7 1.46 -12.26 0.01
C PHE A 7 0.83 -10.97 -0.54
N LYS A 8 0.22 -10.13 0.30
CA LYS A 8 -0.59 -8.98 -0.13
C LYS A 8 0.19 -7.90 -0.87
N ILE A 9 1.51 -7.86 -0.70
CA ILE A 9 2.39 -7.00 -1.51
C ILE A 9 2.29 -7.31 -3.01
N ARG A 10 2.09 -8.58 -3.39
CA ARG A 10 2.06 -8.98 -4.81
C ARG A 10 0.92 -8.32 -5.56
N GLY A 11 -0.29 -8.39 -5.00
CA GLY A 11 -1.48 -7.76 -5.59
C GLY A 11 -1.41 -6.24 -5.56
N ALA A 12 -0.94 -5.67 -4.44
CA ALA A 12 -0.78 -4.22 -4.30
C ALA A 12 0.21 -3.67 -5.33
N PHE A 13 1.41 -4.25 -5.41
CA PHE A 13 2.44 -3.84 -6.35
C PHE A 13 2.00 -3.99 -7.81
N ASN A 14 1.35 -5.10 -8.16
CA ASN A 14 0.84 -5.33 -9.50
C ASN A 14 -0.16 -4.23 -9.92
N LYS A 15 -1.13 -3.93 -9.04
CA LYS A 15 -2.14 -2.89 -9.34
C LYS A 15 -1.53 -1.49 -9.41
N LEU A 16 -0.63 -1.15 -8.49
CA LEU A 16 0.05 0.16 -8.46
C LEU A 16 0.97 0.35 -9.67
N SER A 17 1.65 -0.72 -10.11
CA SER A 17 2.53 -0.68 -11.28
C SER A 17 1.76 -0.48 -12.58
N SER A 18 0.53 -1.00 -12.66
CA SER A 18 -0.34 -0.87 -13.83
C SER A 18 -1.03 0.50 -13.94
N LEU A 19 -0.82 1.41 -12.98
CA LEU A 19 -1.39 2.76 -13.05
C LEU A 19 -0.66 3.58 -14.10
N THR A 20 -1.40 4.44 -14.79
CA THR A 20 -0.84 5.46 -15.67
C THR A 20 -0.11 6.52 -14.84
N ASP A 21 0.80 7.27 -15.47
CA ASP A 21 1.52 8.33 -14.77
C ASP A 21 0.58 9.43 -14.26
N ALA A 22 -0.53 9.68 -14.97
CA ALA A 22 -1.56 10.62 -14.54
C ALA A 22 -2.26 10.16 -13.25
N GLU A 23 -2.52 8.86 -13.10
CA GLU A 23 -3.09 8.29 -11.89
C GLU A 23 -2.07 8.26 -10.75
N LYS A 24 -0.82 7.89 -11.03
CA LYS A 24 0.27 7.91 -10.04
C LYS A 24 0.47 9.30 -9.45
N ARG A 25 0.40 10.34 -10.27
CA ARG A 25 0.50 11.75 -9.82
C ARG A 25 -0.64 12.18 -8.88
N LYS A 26 -1.82 11.54 -8.95
CA LYS A 26 -2.92 11.81 -8.02
C LYS A 26 -2.71 11.14 -6.65
N GLY A 27 -1.77 10.20 -6.56
CA GLY A 27 -1.55 9.39 -5.37
C GLY A 27 -2.60 8.29 -5.19
N VAL A 28 -2.44 7.50 -4.13
CA VAL A 28 -3.30 6.36 -3.82
C VAL A 28 -3.77 6.41 -2.38
N VAL A 29 -5.05 6.09 -2.17
CA VAL A 29 -5.64 5.92 -0.84
C VAL A 29 -6.07 4.48 -0.64
N ALA A 30 -5.75 3.90 0.51
CA ALA A 30 -6.22 2.58 0.92
C ALA A 30 -6.76 2.63 2.35
N CYS A 31 -7.82 1.86 2.64
CA CYS A 31 -8.34 1.70 3.99
C CYS A 31 -8.02 0.29 4.49
N SER A 32 -7.03 0.17 5.40
CA SER A 32 -6.65 -1.12 5.98
C SER A 32 -5.78 -0.93 7.21
N ALA A 33 -5.95 -1.80 8.22
CA ALA A 33 -5.18 -1.78 9.47
C ALA A 33 -4.14 -2.92 9.59
N GLY A 34 -3.72 -3.55 8.48
CA GLY A 34 -2.83 -4.72 8.56
C GLY A 34 -2.09 -5.06 7.28
N ASN A 35 -1.93 -6.35 6.96
CA ASN A 35 -1.06 -6.83 5.88
C ASN A 35 -1.27 -6.15 4.51
N HIS A 36 -2.50 -5.71 4.21
CA HIS A 36 -2.77 -4.96 2.98
C HIS A 36 -2.19 -3.54 3.04
N ALA A 37 -2.37 -2.82 4.16
CA ALA A 37 -1.74 -1.52 4.39
C ALA A 37 -0.23 -1.59 4.20
N GLN A 38 0.44 -2.56 4.82
CA GLN A 38 1.88 -2.75 4.65
C GLN A 38 2.27 -3.02 3.19
N GLY A 39 1.48 -3.86 2.49
CA GLY A 39 1.67 -4.14 1.07
C GLY A 39 1.54 -2.90 0.18
N VAL A 40 0.52 -2.08 0.41
CA VAL A 40 0.28 -0.83 -0.31
C VAL A 40 1.37 0.19 0.00
N SER A 41 1.66 0.46 1.27
CA SER A 41 2.68 1.43 1.69
C SER A 41 4.05 1.11 1.11
N LEU A 42 4.48 -0.17 1.17
CA LEU A 42 5.75 -0.56 0.59
C LEU A 42 5.76 -0.43 -0.94
N SER A 43 4.65 -0.78 -1.60
CA SER A 43 4.55 -0.67 -3.05
C SER A 43 4.56 0.79 -3.52
N CYS A 44 3.88 1.69 -2.81
CA CYS A 44 3.93 3.13 -3.04
C CYS A 44 5.36 3.67 -2.89
N ALA A 45 6.07 3.29 -1.82
CA ALA A 45 7.46 3.69 -1.61
C ALA A 45 8.40 3.19 -2.71
N MET A 46 8.21 1.95 -3.18
CA MET A 46 9.01 1.37 -4.27
C MET A 46 8.76 2.05 -5.63
N LEU A 47 7.55 2.53 -5.87
CA LEU A 47 7.15 3.12 -7.15
C LEU A 47 7.18 4.66 -7.15
N GLY A 48 7.54 5.29 -6.03
CA GLY A 48 7.56 6.74 -5.88
C GLY A 48 6.17 7.39 -5.97
N ILE A 49 5.12 6.67 -5.54
CA ILE A 49 3.73 7.14 -5.57
C ILE A 49 3.36 7.68 -4.19
N ASP A 50 2.76 8.87 -4.11
CA ASP A 50 2.21 9.38 -2.86
C ASP A 50 1.06 8.49 -2.37
N GLY A 51 1.11 8.06 -1.11
CA GLY A 51 0.25 7.02 -0.58
C GLY A 51 -0.31 7.35 0.79
N LYS A 52 -1.63 7.27 0.94
CA LYS A 52 -2.32 7.47 2.22
C LYS A 52 -3.06 6.21 2.65
N VAL A 53 -2.62 5.61 3.74
CA VAL A 53 -3.35 4.52 4.39
C VAL A 53 -4.19 5.08 5.51
N VAL A 54 -5.50 4.86 5.43
CA VAL A 54 -6.46 5.23 6.46
C VAL A 54 -6.75 4.01 7.33
N MET A 55 -6.71 4.22 8.65
CA MET A 55 -6.95 3.19 9.66
C MET A 55 -8.01 3.68 10.66
N PRO A 56 -8.83 2.78 11.23
CA PRO A 56 -9.70 3.11 12.36
C PRO A 56 -8.86 3.45 13.60
N LYS A 57 -9.39 4.33 14.46
CA LYS A 57 -8.68 4.80 15.68
C LYS A 57 -8.24 3.67 16.62
N GLY A 58 -8.96 2.56 16.65
CA GLY A 58 -8.64 1.39 17.47
C GLY A 58 -7.68 0.39 16.82
N ALA A 59 -7.07 0.71 15.68
CA ALA A 59 -6.11 -0.17 15.02
C ALA A 59 -4.90 -0.43 15.93
N PRO A 60 -4.43 -1.69 16.06
CA PRO A 60 -3.24 -2.00 16.83
C PRO A 60 -2.01 -1.27 16.28
N LYS A 61 -1.24 -0.60 17.16
CA LYS A 61 -0.01 0.13 16.77
C LYS A 61 1.13 -0.78 16.32
N SER A 62 1.04 -2.08 16.56
CA SER A 62 2.05 -3.08 16.21
C SER A 62 2.03 -3.51 14.74
N LYS A 63 1.17 -2.90 13.92
CA LYS A 63 0.92 -3.27 12.53
C LYS A 63 1.29 -2.14 11.57
#